data_AF-A0A947VUD4-F1
#
_entry.id   AF-A0A947VUD4-F1
#
_cell.length_a   1.000
_cell.length_b   1.000
_cell.length_c   1.000
_cell.angle_alpha   90.00
_cell.angle_beta   90.00
_cell.angle_gamma   90.00
#
_symmetry.space_group_name_H-M   'P 1'
#
loop_
_entity.id
_entity.type
_entity.pdbx_description
1 polymer ?
#
loop_
_entity_poly.entity_id
_entity_poly.type
_entity_poly.pdbx_seq_one_letter_code
_entity_poly.pdbx_strand_id
1 'polypeptide(L)'
;MDCDFWKTVLINVIAGAIVFILFSIFLIYLINHYRRPRLKLVCYKEFTREFNWLEVNIRNNGKTSLKEREINWHLYIPKSIDIEFLEKNKYKNEYAGPKKILNEPYNHYRDYNKFNSFPEREITIAKIKLNSIEDKKFKIYYYFSTLLGMQPRRTWGKWWYHKIAEKNGEIRFRYVPFIRIDYSMDVFKEVLLQINRELNKEKIRYLLVGSYALYLQGLVYNEKMPKDIDIIVSSQAELQKIENAWKEYIIEDRKQIPSTGGEQTRFRIKGVEVEVFWETKKTYSNFLEKPKWKKVDGQNIPLISPKDELEAKKAVVALRGYYNEDREKIEWLENLLSNKK
;
A
#
# COMPACT_ATOMS: atom_id res chain seq x y z
N MET A 1 1.34 3.28 60.80
CA MET A 1 1.09 3.84 59.45
C MET A 1 -0.33 3.50 59.10
N ASP A 2 -1.15 4.51 58.81
CA ASP A 2 -2.58 4.34 58.59
C ASP A 2 -2.88 3.61 57.28
N CYS A 3 -3.83 2.69 57.34
CA CYS A 3 -4.33 1.97 56.16
C CYS A 3 -4.86 2.96 55.10
N ASP A 4 -5.39 4.10 55.54
CA ASP A 4 -5.96 5.10 54.65
C ASP A 4 -4.91 5.90 53.87
N PHE A 5 -3.71 6.09 54.43
CA PHE A 5 -2.59 6.68 53.69
C PHE A 5 -2.23 5.86 52.45
N TRP A 6 -2.07 4.54 52.62
CA TRP A 6 -1.73 3.64 51.53
C TRP A 6 -2.85 3.49 50.50
N LYS A 7 -4.12 3.56 50.92
CA LYS A 7 -5.26 3.63 49.99
C LYS A 7 -5.23 4.89 49.14
N THR A 8 -4.99 6.06 49.74
CA THR A 8 -4.89 7.32 49.00
C THR A 8 -3.74 7.31 48.00
N VAL A 9 -2.58 6.78 48.39
CA VAL A 9 -1.43 6.60 47.49
C VAL A 9 -1.80 5.68 46.32
N LEU A 10 -2.42 4.54 46.58
CA LEU A 10 -2.83 3.59 45.55
C LEU A 10 -3.85 4.20 44.56
N ILE A 11 -4.85 4.94 45.07
CA ILE A 11 -5.85 5.61 44.23
C ILE A 11 -5.18 6.64 43.30
N ASN A 12 -4.26 7.45 43.81
CA ASN A 12 -3.54 8.44 43.01
C ASN A 12 -2.64 7.78 41.95
N VAL A 13 -1.97 6.66 42.28
CA VAL A 13 -1.17 5.89 41.32
C VAL A 13 -2.05 5.32 40.20
N ILE A 14 -3.21 4.74 40.54
CA ILE A 14 -4.16 4.22 39.55
C ILE A 14 -4.70 5.35 38.67
N ALA A 15 -5.10 6.48 39.26
CA ALA A 15 -5.58 7.64 38.51
C ALA A 15 -4.50 8.18 37.56
N GLY A 16 -3.26 8.30 38.03
CA GLY A 16 -2.12 8.69 37.20
C GLY A 16 -1.88 7.73 36.02
N ALA A 17 -1.95 6.42 36.28
CA ALA A 17 -1.81 5.40 35.24
C ALA A 17 -2.93 5.49 34.18
N ILE A 18 -4.19 5.70 34.60
CA ILE A 18 -5.33 5.86 33.69
C ILE A 18 -5.15 7.09 32.80
N VAL A 19 -4.78 8.24 33.38
CA VAL A 19 -4.52 9.49 32.62
C VAL A 19 -3.40 9.28 31.61
N PHE A 20 -2.30 8.62 32.00
CA PHE A 20 -1.19 8.32 31.10
C PHE A 20 -1.59 7.41 29.93
N ILE A 21 -2.41 6.38 30.18
CA ILE A 21 -2.92 5.47 29.15
C ILE A 21 -3.83 6.23 28.17
N LEU A 22 -4.77 7.02 28.68
CA LEU A 22 -5.69 7.81 27.84
C LEU A 22 -4.92 8.83 27.00
N PHE A 23 -3.93 9.51 27.58
CA PHE A 23 -3.08 10.44 26.84
C PHE A 23 -2.25 9.73 25.76
N SER A 24 -1.71 8.54 26.05
CA SER A 24 -0.99 7.73 25.06
C SER A 24 -1.88 7.29 23.91
N ILE A 25 -3.12 6.85 24.19
CA ILE A 25 -4.12 6.52 23.17
C ILE A 25 -4.44 7.76 22.32
N PHE A 26 -4.64 8.92 22.96
CA PHE A 26 -4.88 10.18 22.26
C PHE A 26 -3.69 10.58 21.39
N LEU A 27 -2.45 10.44 21.87
CA LEU A 27 -1.25 10.75 21.12
C LEU A 27 -1.06 9.81 19.91
N ILE A 28 -1.31 8.51 20.09
CA ILE A 28 -1.33 7.53 18.99
C ILE A 28 -2.40 7.89 17.97
N TYR A 29 -3.61 8.24 18.42
CA TYR A 29 -4.68 8.70 17.55
C TYR A 29 -4.26 9.95 16.77
N LEU A 30 -3.64 10.92 17.43
CA LEU A 30 -3.18 12.17 16.84
C LEU A 30 -2.10 11.91 15.79
N ILE A 31 -1.06 11.14 16.14
CA ILE A 31 0.00 10.71 15.21
C ILE A 31 -0.61 10.01 13.99
N ASN A 32 -1.51 9.06 14.21
CA ASN A 32 -2.18 8.34 13.12
C ASN A 32 -3.05 9.28 12.28
N HIS A 33 -3.74 10.24 12.89
CA HIS A 33 -4.55 11.23 12.18
C HIS A 33 -3.70 12.14 11.30
N TYR A 34 -2.55 12.61 11.80
CA TYR A 34 -1.63 13.47 11.04
C TYR A 34 -0.85 12.72 9.96
N ARG A 35 -0.57 11.42 10.15
CA ARG A 35 0.12 10.57 9.16
C ARG A 35 -0.74 10.15 7.97
N ARG A 36 -2.06 10.39 7.99
CA ARG A 36 -2.95 10.01 6.89
C ARG A 36 -2.63 10.76 5.58
N PRO A 37 -2.55 10.06 4.44
CA PRO A 37 -2.54 10.68 3.12
C PRO A 37 -3.66 11.72 2.96
N ARG A 38 -3.32 12.89 2.40
CA ARG A 38 -4.28 13.97 2.15
C ARG A 38 -4.36 14.25 0.66
N LEU A 39 -5.48 13.87 0.04
CA LEU A 39 -5.81 14.29 -1.31
C LEU A 39 -6.41 15.69 -1.26
N LYS A 40 -5.76 16.70 -1.85
CA LYS A 40 -6.31 18.05 -1.94
C LYS A 40 -6.62 18.39 -3.39
N LEU A 41 -7.87 18.73 -3.67
CA LEU A 41 -8.32 19.23 -4.97
C LEU A 41 -8.66 20.72 -4.82
N VAL A 42 -8.07 21.58 -5.66
CA VAL A 42 -8.25 23.03 -5.61
C VAL A 42 -8.77 23.54 -6.96
N CYS A 43 -10.02 23.98 -7.01
CA CYS A 43 -10.61 24.51 -8.24
C CYS A 43 -10.26 26.00 -8.41
N TYR A 44 -9.23 26.36 -9.16
CA TYR A 44 -8.95 27.74 -9.57
C TYR A 44 -9.88 28.23 -10.70
N LYS A 45 -9.74 29.49 -11.12
CA LYS A 45 -10.65 30.21 -12.03
C LYS A 45 -10.07 30.49 -13.44
N GLU A 46 -9.68 29.49 -14.24
CA GLU A 46 -9.16 29.68 -15.62
C GLU A 46 -9.32 28.42 -16.56
N PHE A 47 -10.50 28.08 -17.12
CA PHE A 47 -10.65 27.13 -18.26
C PHE A 47 -11.03 27.83 -19.57
N THR A 48 -10.94 27.11 -20.68
CA THR A 48 -11.44 27.53 -22.00
C THR A 48 -12.77 26.89 -22.41
N ARG A 49 -13.38 26.05 -21.56
CA ARG A 49 -14.68 25.37 -21.83
C ARG A 49 -15.58 25.36 -20.59
N GLU A 50 -16.87 25.54 -20.81
CA GLU A 50 -17.91 25.48 -19.79
C GLU A 50 -18.19 24.02 -19.39
N PHE A 51 -18.44 23.76 -18.11
CA PHE A 51 -18.89 22.45 -17.63
C PHE A 51 -19.86 22.61 -16.47
N ASN A 52 -20.95 21.85 -16.51
CA ASN A 52 -22.04 21.97 -15.52
C ASN A 52 -21.83 21.02 -14.34
N TRP A 53 -20.95 20.01 -14.53
CA TRP A 53 -20.70 18.95 -13.55
C TRP A 53 -19.21 18.69 -13.37
N LEU A 54 -18.82 18.53 -12.10
CA LEU A 54 -17.53 18.01 -11.69
C LEU A 54 -17.73 16.65 -11.02
N GLU A 55 -17.19 15.60 -11.63
CA GLU A 55 -17.12 14.26 -11.07
C GLU A 55 -15.66 13.97 -10.69
N VAL A 56 -15.42 13.63 -9.43
CA VAL A 56 -14.09 13.27 -8.93
C VAL A 56 -14.10 11.78 -8.61
N ASN A 57 -13.29 11.02 -9.32
CA ASN A 57 -13.15 9.57 -9.13
C ASN A 57 -11.75 9.24 -8.65
N ILE A 58 -11.59 8.50 -7.56
CA ILE A 58 -10.27 7.96 -7.20
C ILE A 58 -10.10 6.61 -7.87
N ARG A 59 -8.96 6.40 -8.55
CA ARG A 59 -8.53 5.05 -8.95
C ARG A 59 -7.39 4.59 -8.07
N ASN A 60 -7.56 3.42 -7.47
CA ASN A 60 -6.53 2.78 -6.69
C ASN A 60 -5.62 1.94 -7.59
N ASN A 61 -4.42 2.45 -7.89
CA ASN A 61 -3.40 1.74 -8.65
C ASN A 61 -2.41 1.01 -7.72
N GLY A 62 -2.66 0.99 -6.42
CA GLY A 62 -1.93 0.17 -5.45
C GLY A 62 -2.40 -1.28 -5.43
N LYS A 63 -1.63 -2.16 -4.79
CA LYS A 63 -1.90 -3.60 -4.73
C LYS A 63 -2.92 -4.03 -3.62
N THR A 64 -3.35 -3.13 -2.72
CA THR A 64 -4.41 -3.39 -1.68
C THR A 64 -5.69 -2.63 -1.91
N SER A 65 -6.79 -3.02 -1.25
CA SER A 65 -7.95 -2.13 -1.08
C SER A 65 -7.60 -0.95 -0.16
N LEU A 66 -8.02 0.26 -0.52
CA LEU A 66 -8.01 1.40 0.41
C LEU A 66 -8.88 1.06 1.62
N LYS A 67 -8.32 1.04 2.83
CA LYS A 67 -9.07 0.79 4.06
C LYS A 67 -9.81 2.05 4.51
N GLU A 68 -10.79 1.83 5.39
CA GLU A 68 -11.55 2.88 6.05
C GLU A 68 -10.63 3.97 6.62
N ARG A 69 -10.83 5.24 6.22
CA ARG A 69 -10.12 6.44 6.72
C ARG A 69 -8.66 6.61 6.27
N GLU A 70 -8.20 5.88 5.26
CA GLU A 70 -6.82 6.03 4.74
C GLU A 70 -6.61 7.29 3.89
N ILE A 71 -7.68 7.87 3.34
CA ILE A 71 -7.59 9.11 2.56
C ILE A 71 -8.51 10.14 3.19
N ASN A 72 -7.91 11.24 3.64
CA ASN A 72 -8.67 12.46 3.88
C ASN A 72 -8.68 13.24 2.57
N TRP A 73 -9.86 13.51 2.01
CA TRP A 73 -9.92 14.39 0.85
C TRP A 73 -10.48 15.75 1.22
N HIS A 74 -9.92 16.75 0.55
CA HIS A 74 -10.25 18.15 0.71
C HIS A 74 -10.55 18.71 -0.67
N LEU A 75 -11.65 19.43 -0.78
CA LEU A 75 -12.00 20.18 -1.96
C LEU A 75 -12.16 21.64 -1.62
N TYR A 76 -11.50 22.45 -2.42
CA TYR A 76 -11.53 23.89 -2.29
C TYR A 76 -12.18 24.46 -3.55
N ILE A 77 -13.32 25.11 -3.37
CA ILE A 77 -14.07 25.77 -4.44
C ILE A 77 -14.11 27.26 -4.17
N PRO A 78 -13.84 28.16 -5.14
CA PRO A 78 -13.93 29.59 -4.94
C PRO A 78 -15.29 29.97 -4.36
N LYS A 79 -15.32 30.91 -3.40
CA LYS A 79 -16.58 31.36 -2.78
C LYS A 79 -17.62 31.89 -3.77
N SER A 80 -17.16 32.32 -4.94
CA SER A 80 -17.98 32.87 -6.02
C SER A 80 -18.73 31.81 -6.83
N ILE A 81 -18.56 30.52 -6.53
CA ILE A 81 -19.25 29.41 -7.18
C ILE A 81 -20.22 28.79 -6.18
N ASP A 82 -21.49 28.75 -6.57
CA ASP A 82 -22.48 27.93 -5.88
C ASP A 82 -22.46 26.50 -6.40
N ILE A 83 -22.53 25.54 -5.48
CA ILE A 83 -22.42 24.13 -5.80
C ILE A 83 -23.52 23.32 -5.13
N GLU A 84 -23.89 22.22 -5.78
CA GLU A 84 -24.74 21.20 -5.21
C GLU A 84 -24.07 19.84 -5.27
N PHE A 85 -23.93 19.18 -4.12
CA PHE A 85 -23.55 17.78 -4.07
C PHE A 85 -24.76 16.90 -4.39
N LEU A 86 -24.62 16.03 -5.37
CA LEU A 86 -25.74 15.26 -5.93
C LEU A 86 -25.94 13.89 -5.24
N GLU A 87 -24.96 13.44 -4.46
CA GLU A 87 -24.99 12.17 -3.74
C GLU A 87 -24.85 12.39 -2.22
N LYS A 88 -25.71 13.26 -1.65
CA LYS A 88 -25.67 13.66 -0.23
C LYS A 88 -25.75 12.46 0.76
N ASN A 89 -26.42 11.38 0.36
CA ASN A 89 -26.66 10.22 1.24
C ASN A 89 -25.53 9.19 1.24
N LYS A 90 -24.70 9.18 0.20
CA LYS A 90 -23.54 8.27 0.12
C LYS A 90 -22.28 8.92 0.67
N TYR A 91 -22.20 10.25 0.59
CA TYR A 91 -21.04 11.01 1.05
C TYR A 91 -21.41 12.23 1.92
N LYS A 92 -21.05 12.18 3.22
CA LYS A 92 -21.02 13.31 4.17
C LYS A 92 -19.94 14.32 3.80
N ASN A 93 -20.14 15.04 2.71
CA ASN A 93 -19.35 16.22 2.37
C ASN A 93 -19.59 17.31 3.42
N GLU A 94 -18.69 17.42 4.40
CA GLU A 94 -18.78 18.42 5.45
C GLU A 94 -18.20 19.75 4.97
N TYR A 95 -18.99 20.82 5.09
CA TYR A 95 -18.45 22.17 4.97
C TYR A 95 -17.54 22.46 6.16
N ALA A 96 -16.24 22.62 5.89
CA ALA A 96 -15.22 22.86 6.89
C ALA A 96 -14.96 24.36 7.15
N GLY A 97 -15.69 25.23 6.46
CA GLY A 97 -15.58 26.68 6.57
C GLY A 97 -14.80 27.34 5.42
N PRO A 98 -14.64 28.66 5.47
CA PRO A 98 -13.86 29.40 4.49
C PRO A 98 -12.35 29.23 4.70
N LYS A 99 -11.58 29.21 3.61
CA LYS A 99 -10.12 29.14 3.66
C LYS A 99 -9.48 30.02 2.58
N LYS A 100 -8.31 30.60 2.88
CA LYS A 100 -7.53 31.34 1.90
C LYS A 100 -6.56 30.39 1.17
N ILE A 101 -6.57 30.40 -0.15
CA ILE A 101 -5.60 29.70 -1.01
C ILE A 101 -5.08 30.72 -2.01
N LEU A 102 -3.76 30.89 -2.08
CA LEU A 102 -3.11 31.93 -2.90
C LEU A 102 -3.77 33.31 -2.74
N ASN A 103 -4.07 33.69 -1.48
CA ASN A 103 -4.74 34.94 -1.08
C ASN A 103 -6.21 35.11 -1.50
N GLU A 104 -6.79 34.15 -2.21
CA GLU A 104 -8.21 34.16 -2.60
C GLU A 104 -9.09 33.35 -1.63
N PRO A 105 -10.38 33.71 -1.46
CA PRO A 105 -11.30 33.00 -0.58
C PRO A 105 -11.97 31.80 -1.25
N TYR A 106 -11.85 30.64 -0.60
CA TYR A 106 -12.45 29.37 -1.02
C TYR A 106 -13.42 28.85 0.04
N ASN A 107 -14.50 28.21 -0.40
CA ASN A 107 -15.28 27.24 0.37
C ASN A 107 -14.48 25.95 0.47
N HIS A 108 -14.21 25.49 1.70
CA HIS A 108 -13.51 24.24 1.97
C HIS A 108 -14.53 23.16 2.35
N TYR A 109 -14.58 22.12 1.53
CA TYR A 109 -15.31 20.89 1.81
C TYR A 109 -14.31 19.79 2.17
N ARG A 110 -14.64 18.98 3.15
CA ARG A 110 -13.86 17.80 3.52
C ARG A 110 -14.79 16.63 3.68
N ASP A 111 -14.24 15.45 3.50
CA ASP A 111 -14.99 14.26 3.79
C ASP A 111 -14.04 13.15 4.25
N TYR A 112 -14.53 12.39 5.20
CA TYR A 112 -13.87 11.28 5.88
C TYR A 112 -14.48 9.93 5.50
N ASN A 113 -15.30 9.89 4.43
CA ASN A 113 -16.05 8.70 4.09
C ASN A 113 -15.19 7.49 3.74
N LYS A 114 -15.85 6.36 3.91
CA LYS A 114 -15.33 5.02 3.69
C LYS A 114 -15.24 4.79 2.18
N PHE A 115 -14.03 4.72 1.64
CA PHE A 115 -13.79 4.29 0.27
C PHE A 115 -13.22 2.88 0.27
N ASN A 116 -14.04 1.88 0.01
CA ASN A 116 -13.54 0.54 -0.29
C ASN A 116 -13.29 0.42 -1.79
N SER A 117 -12.14 0.89 -2.29
CA SER A 117 -11.74 0.63 -3.68
C SER A 117 -10.80 -0.56 -3.76
N PHE A 118 -11.24 -1.61 -4.44
CA PHE A 118 -10.35 -2.68 -4.89
C PHE A 118 -9.32 -2.14 -5.89
N PRO A 119 -8.16 -2.80 -6.03
CA PRO A 119 -7.16 -2.46 -7.04
C PRO A 119 -7.79 -2.29 -8.43
N GLU A 120 -7.29 -1.30 -9.17
CA GLU A 120 -7.67 -0.93 -10.52
C GLU A 120 -9.11 -0.43 -10.72
N ARG A 121 -9.93 -0.41 -9.68
CA ARG A 121 -11.30 0.14 -9.74
C ARG A 121 -11.32 1.64 -9.49
N GLU A 122 -12.22 2.31 -10.20
CA GLU A 122 -12.55 3.72 -9.97
C GLU A 122 -13.71 3.84 -8.99
N ILE A 123 -13.61 4.78 -8.06
CA ILE A 123 -14.68 5.15 -7.13
C ILE A 123 -14.95 6.63 -7.25
N THR A 124 -16.18 6.98 -7.59
CA THR A 124 -16.68 8.36 -7.50
C THR A 124 -16.75 8.78 -6.04
N ILE A 125 -15.97 9.79 -5.67
CA ILE A 125 -15.90 10.35 -4.32
C ILE A 125 -16.63 11.68 -4.19
N ALA A 126 -16.82 12.39 -5.30
CA ALA A 126 -17.62 13.59 -5.35
C ALA A 126 -18.31 13.71 -6.70
N LYS A 127 -19.57 14.11 -6.68
CA LYS A 127 -20.34 14.48 -7.86
C LYS A 127 -21.03 15.79 -7.54
N ILE A 128 -20.62 16.83 -8.27
CA ILE A 128 -20.92 18.21 -7.95
C ILE A 128 -21.55 18.86 -9.17
N LYS A 129 -22.74 19.43 -8.99
CA LYS A 129 -23.36 20.33 -9.94
C LYS A 129 -22.93 21.75 -9.60
N LEU A 130 -22.64 22.55 -10.62
CA LEU A 130 -22.31 23.96 -10.48
C LEU A 130 -23.58 24.76 -10.81
N ASN A 131 -24.17 25.44 -9.83
CA ASN A 131 -25.51 26.03 -9.94
C ASN A 131 -25.52 27.43 -10.55
N SER A 132 -24.38 28.11 -10.57
CA SER A 132 -24.23 29.45 -11.14
C SER A 132 -22.93 29.54 -11.90
N ILE A 133 -23.03 29.45 -13.23
CA ILE A 133 -21.94 29.73 -14.17
C ILE A 133 -22.44 30.81 -15.13
N GLU A 134 -22.85 31.96 -14.60
CA GLU A 134 -22.88 33.15 -15.46
C GLU A 134 -21.43 33.60 -15.66
N ASP A 135 -20.92 33.37 -16.87
CA ASP A 135 -19.67 33.91 -17.42
C ASP A 135 -18.38 33.70 -16.60
N LYS A 136 -18.14 32.49 -16.09
CA LYS A 136 -16.90 32.20 -15.33
C LYS A 136 -16.17 30.95 -15.80
N LYS A 137 -14.92 31.15 -16.19
CA LYS A 137 -13.91 30.17 -16.60
C LYS A 137 -13.23 29.53 -15.37
N PHE A 138 -13.02 28.20 -15.30
CA PHE A 138 -12.42 27.51 -14.11
C PHE A 138 -11.25 26.53 -14.37
N LYS A 139 -10.11 26.69 -13.70
CA LYS A 139 -8.89 25.85 -13.84
C LYS A 139 -8.80 24.95 -12.63
N ILE A 140 -8.87 23.64 -12.75
CA ILE A 140 -8.74 22.79 -11.55
C ILE A 140 -7.27 22.41 -11.38
N TYR A 141 -6.64 22.89 -10.31
CA TYR A 141 -5.32 22.40 -9.89
C TYR A 141 -5.51 21.40 -8.76
N TYR A 142 -4.74 20.34 -8.78
CA TYR A 142 -4.78 19.36 -7.72
C TYR A 142 -3.40 19.29 -7.07
N TYR A 143 -3.39 19.01 -5.79
CA TYR A 143 -2.17 18.80 -5.04
C TYR A 143 -2.35 17.56 -4.16
N PHE A 144 -1.58 16.52 -4.46
CA PHE A 144 -1.50 15.36 -3.59
C PHE A 144 -0.38 15.60 -2.58
N SER A 145 -0.73 15.70 -1.29
CA SER A 145 0.27 15.74 -0.22
C SER A 145 0.16 14.52 0.66
N THR A 146 1.27 13.83 0.82
CA THR A 146 1.46 12.90 1.93
C THR A 146 2.55 13.46 2.84
N LEU A 147 2.33 13.38 4.15
CA LEU A 147 3.32 13.83 5.15
C LEU A 147 4.49 12.84 5.28
N LEU A 148 4.46 11.69 4.59
CA LEU A 148 5.40 10.57 4.76
C LEU A 148 6.18 10.18 3.49
N GLY A 149 6.28 11.05 2.48
CA GLY A 149 7.08 10.71 1.30
C GLY A 149 6.47 9.62 0.41
N MET A 150 5.17 9.30 0.58
CA MET A 150 4.38 8.66 -0.46
C MET A 150 4.21 9.67 -1.61
N GLN A 151 5.22 9.77 -2.45
CA GLN A 151 5.09 10.44 -3.74
C GLN A 151 4.19 9.55 -4.58
N PRO A 152 3.10 10.06 -5.20
CA PRO A 152 2.43 9.27 -6.21
C PRO A 152 3.50 8.90 -7.26
N ARG A 153 3.61 7.62 -7.62
CA ARG A 153 4.53 7.21 -8.69
C ARG A 153 3.81 7.36 -10.02
N ARG A 154 4.50 7.94 -11.01
CA ARG A 154 4.05 7.95 -12.40
C ARG A 154 3.75 6.51 -12.85
N THR A 155 2.50 6.21 -13.13
CA THR A 155 2.16 5.13 -14.07
C THR A 155 2.14 5.74 -15.46
N TRP A 156 3.08 5.34 -16.32
CA TRP A 156 3.08 5.67 -17.75
C TRP A 156 3.09 7.19 -18.04
N GLY A 157 3.73 7.98 -17.16
CA GLY A 157 3.90 9.42 -17.32
C GLY A 157 2.71 10.31 -16.93
N LYS A 158 1.56 9.75 -16.50
CA LYS A 158 0.35 10.53 -16.12
C LYS A 158 -0.05 10.29 -14.66
N TRP A 159 -0.38 11.37 -13.96
CA TRP A 159 -0.77 11.38 -12.53
C TRP A 159 -2.29 11.24 -12.31
N TRP A 160 -3.04 11.37 -13.40
CA TRP A 160 -4.49 11.41 -13.47
C TRP A 160 -4.87 11.37 -14.95
N TYR A 161 -6.15 11.21 -15.23
CA TYR A 161 -6.70 11.60 -16.52
C TYR A 161 -7.99 12.40 -16.33
N HIS A 162 -8.36 13.18 -17.33
CA HIS A 162 -9.65 13.84 -17.39
C HIS A 162 -10.45 13.29 -18.56
N LYS A 163 -11.75 13.11 -18.37
CA LYS A 163 -12.69 12.80 -19.45
C LYS A 163 -13.72 13.92 -19.48
N ILE A 164 -13.82 14.58 -20.64
CA ILE A 164 -14.92 15.50 -20.92
C ILE A 164 -15.95 14.67 -21.68
N ALA A 165 -17.16 14.58 -21.15
CA ALA A 165 -18.25 13.88 -21.80
C ALA A 165 -19.48 14.78 -21.79
N GLU A 166 -20.19 14.81 -22.90
CA GLU A 166 -21.51 15.43 -22.96
C GLU A 166 -22.56 14.34 -22.70
N LYS A 167 -23.49 14.59 -21.78
CA LYS A 167 -24.62 13.70 -21.52
C LYS A 167 -25.86 14.54 -21.25
N ASN A 168 -26.92 14.32 -22.02
CA ASN A 168 -28.17 15.07 -21.94
C ASN A 168 -27.98 16.59 -22.10
N GLY A 169 -27.08 17.03 -23.00
CA GLY A 169 -26.77 18.45 -23.22
C GLY A 169 -25.91 19.10 -22.12
N GLU A 170 -25.45 18.33 -21.14
CA GLU A 170 -24.59 18.83 -20.05
C GLU A 170 -23.15 18.36 -20.24
N ILE A 171 -22.21 19.31 -20.22
CA ILE A 171 -20.78 19.00 -20.25
C ILE A 171 -20.35 18.54 -18.84
N ARG A 172 -19.79 17.34 -18.77
CA ARG A 172 -19.31 16.70 -17.54
C ARG A 172 -17.80 16.61 -17.57
N PHE A 173 -17.17 17.18 -16.55
CA PHE A 173 -15.75 17.00 -16.30
C PHE A 173 -15.55 15.86 -15.29
N ARG A 174 -14.99 14.74 -15.75
CA ARG A 174 -14.57 13.65 -14.88
C ARG A 174 -13.07 13.73 -14.64
N TYR A 175 -12.68 13.85 -13.39
CA TYR A 175 -11.30 13.89 -12.92
C TYR A 175 -10.96 12.57 -12.22
N VAL A 176 -9.89 11.90 -12.65
CA VAL A 176 -9.49 10.61 -12.08
C VAL A 176 -8.05 10.62 -11.56
N PRO A 177 -7.79 11.00 -10.29
CA PRO A 177 -6.47 10.87 -9.68
C PRO A 177 -6.10 9.40 -9.44
N PHE A 178 -4.83 9.07 -9.73
CA PHE A 178 -4.25 7.78 -9.37
C PHE A 178 -3.64 7.85 -7.97
N ILE A 179 -4.02 6.93 -7.10
CA ILE A 179 -3.39 6.76 -5.79
C ILE A 179 -2.69 5.41 -5.77
N ARG A 180 -1.39 5.45 -5.49
CA ARG A 180 -0.59 4.25 -5.23
C ARG A 180 -0.23 4.25 -3.76
N ILE A 181 -0.81 3.32 -3.00
CA ILE A 181 -0.36 3.03 -1.65
C ILE A 181 0.68 1.92 -1.76
N ASP A 182 1.94 2.26 -1.53
CA ASP A 182 2.98 1.27 -1.27
C ASP A 182 2.80 0.76 0.17
N TYR A 183 2.95 -0.54 0.40
CA TYR A 183 2.78 -1.12 1.74
C TYR A 183 3.81 -0.52 2.71
N SER A 184 3.38 -0.25 3.94
CA SER A 184 4.36 -0.15 5.03
C SER A 184 5.09 -1.49 5.14
N MET A 185 6.39 -1.43 5.40
CA MET A 185 7.16 -2.63 5.70
C MET A 185 6.68 -3.36 6.96
N ASP A 186 5.90 -2.69 7.82
CA ASP A 186 5.20 -3.31 8.94
C ASP A 186 4.17 -4.34 8.48
N VAL A 187 3.45 -4.08 7.39
CA VAL A 187 2.45 -5.02 6.85
C VAL A 187 3.13 -6.26 6.28
N PHE A 188 4.24 -6.08 5.54
CA PHE A 188 5.06 -7.19 5.06
C PHE A 188 5.56 -8.06 6.21
N LYS A 189 6.03 -7.41 7.28
CA LYS A 189 6.50 -8.08 8.49
C LYS A 189 5.38 -8.85 9.18
N GLU A 190 4.20 -8.25 9.35
CA GLU A 190 3.02 -8.94 9.90
C GLU A 190 2.64 -10.18 9.08
N VAL A 191 2.65 -10.07 7.75
CA VAL A 191 2.35 -11.19 6.84
C VAL A 191 3.39 -12.28 6.97
N LEU A 192 4.68 -11.94 7.02
CA LEU A 192 5.75 -12.91 7.23
C LEU A 192 5.63 -13.63 8.58
N LEU A 193 5.31 -12.92 9.66
CA LEU A 193 5.10 -13.52 10.98
C LEU A 193 3.83 -14.38 11.02
N GLN A 194 2.81 -14.08 10.21
CA GLN A 194 1.66 -14.96 10.02
C GLN A 194 2.07 -16.23 9.28
N ILE A 195 2.73 -16.10 8.13
CA ILE A 195 3.23 -17.23 7.33
C ILE A 195 4.12 -18.15 8.17
N ASN A 196 5.10 -17.60 8.89
CA ASN A 196 6.01 -18.40 9.71
C ASN A 196 5.26 -19.23 10.77
N ARG A 197 4.25 -18.64 11.44
CA ARG A 197 3.45 -19.37 12.43
C ARG A 197 2.67 -20.51 11.80
N GLU A 198 2.04 -20.27 10.64
CA GLU A 198 1.22 -21.25 9.95
C GLU A 198 2.06 -22.39 9.36
N LEU A 199 3.18 -22.08 8.72
CA LEU A 199 4.10 -23.11 8.18
C LEU A 199 4.74 -23.94 9.30
N ASN A 200 5.12 -23.32 10.42
CA ASN A 200 5.65 -24.06 11.58
C ASN A 200 4.59 -24.98 12.21
N LYS A 201 3.33 -24.55 12.29
CA LYS A 201 2.22 -25.37 12.79
C LYS A 201 2.04 -26.63 11.93
N GLU A 202 2.14 -26.48 10.62
CA GLU A 202 2.03 -27.59 9.65
C GLU A 202 3.34 -28.37 9.45
N LYS A 203 4.41 -27.99 10.17
CA LYS A 203 5.77 -28.54 10.06
C LYS A 203 6.31 -28.50 8.62
N ILE A 204 5.98 -27.46 7.87
CA ILE A 204 6.41 -27.25 6.50
C ILE A 204 7.77 -26.55 6.50
N ARG A 205 8.75 -27.16 5.84
CA ARG A 205 10.07 -26.53 5.70
C ARG A 205 10.04 -25.54 4.54
N TYR A 206 10.49 -24.32 4.79
CA TYR A 206 10.49 -23.27 3.79
C TYR A 206 11.76 -22.40 3.86
N LEU A 207 12.00 -21.66 2.78
CA LEU A 207 13.07 -20.67 2.66
C LEU A 207 12.50 -19.38 2.09
N LEU A 208 12.68 -18.27 2.80
CA LEU A 208 12.37 -16.94 2.27
C LEU A 208 13.48 -16.51 1.29
N VAL A 209 13.09 -16.16 0.06
CA VAL A 209 14.01 -15.78 -1.03
C VAL A 209 13.67 -14.39 -1.58
N GLY A 210 14.42 -13.95 -2.59
CA GLY A 210 14.05 -12.78 -3.36
C GLY A 210 14.31 -11.45 -2.65
N SER A 211 13.57 -10.41 -3.05
CA SER A 211 13.85 -9.03 -2.61
C SER A 211 13.61 -8.81 -1.12
N TYR A 212 12.56 -9.43 -0.55
CA TYR A 212 12.23 -9.27 0.85
C TYR A 212 13.21 -9.99 1.79
N ALA A 213 13.73 -11.16 1.38
CA ALA A 213 14.80 -11.86 2.11
C ALA A 213 16.07 -11.00 2.24
N LEU A 214 16.44 -10.28 1.19
CA LEU A 214 17.58 -9.35 1.19
C LEU A 214 17.31 -8.13 2.07
N TYR A 215 16.10 -7.58 1.99
CA TYR A 215 15.68 -6.43 2.81
C TYR A 215 15.79 -6.71 4.31
N LEU A 216 15.36 -7.90 4.78
CA LEU A 216 15.49 -8.31 6.20
C LEU A 216 16.95 -8.42 6.67
N GLN A 217 17.89 -8.48 5.74
CA GLN A 217 19.33 -8.49 6.02
C GLN A 217 19.97 -7.10 5.94
N GLY A 218 19.17 -6.04 5.77
CA GLY A 218 19.63 -4.66 5.63
C GLY A 218 20.12 -4.32 4.22
N LEU A 219 19.73 -5.10 3.21
CA LEU A 219 20.16 -4.92 1.83
C LEU A 219 19.00 -4.47 0.96
N VAL A 220 19.11 -3.28 0.37
CA VAL A 220 18.08 -2.71 -0.51
C VAL A 220 18.58 -2.76 -1.94
N TYR A 221 17.90 -3.55 -2.78
CA TYR A 221 18.23 -3.68 -4.20
C TYR A 221 17.86 -2.41 -4.98
N ASN A 222 18.85 -1.68 -5.48
CA ASN A 222 18.68 -0.47 -6.30
C ASN A 222 17.67 0.54 -5.73
N GLU A 223 17.65 0.75 -4.41
CA GLU A 223 16.70 1.62 -3.70
C GLU A 223 15.21 1.23 -3.91
N LYS A 224 14.93 0.04 -4.46
CA LYS A 224 13.59 -0.48 -4.69
C LYS A 224 13.15 -1.28 -3.47
N MET A 225 12.05 -0.84 -2.85
CA MET A 225 11.39 -1.63 -1.80
C MET A 225 10.82 -2.94 -2.36
N PRO A 226 10.80 -4.02 -1.56
CA PRO A 226 10.16 -5.28 -1.91
C PRO A 226 8.68 -5.10 -2.30
N LYS A 227 8.19 -5.91 -3.24
CA LYS A 227 6.81 -5.82 -3.77
C LYS A 227 5.94 -7.02 -3.40
N ASP A 228 6.56 -8.06 -2.88
CA ASP A 228 6.07 -9.42 -2.70
C ASP A 228 6.96 -10.17 -1.70
N ILE A 229 6.46 -11.32 -1.25
CA ILE A 229 7.16 -12.26 -0.39
C ILE A 229 7.32 -13.57 -1.16
N ASP A 230 8.56 -13.94 -1.48
CA ASP A 230 8.88 -15.15 -2.23
C ASP A 230 9.32 -16.27 -1.28
N ILE A 231 8.68 -17.45 -1.38
CA ILE A 231 8.93 -18.59 -0.50
C ILE A 231 9.16 -19.85 -1.32
N ILE A 232 10.24 -20.57 -1.03
CA ILE A 232 10.51 -21.90 -1.59
C ILE A 232 10.13 -22.97 -0.57
N VAL A 233 9.44 -24.02 -1.00
CA VAL A 233 9.15 -25.21 -0.19
C VAL A 233 9.87 -26.45 -0.74
N SER A 234 9.98 -27.50 0.08
CA SER A 234 10.81 -28.67 -0.24
C SER A 234 10.14 -29.64 -1.21
N SER A 235 8.80 -29.65 -1.29
CA SER A 235 8.08 -30.60 -2.13
C SER A 235 6.77 -30.04 -2.68
N GLN A 236 6.32 -30.64 -3.78
CA GLN A 236 5.00 -30.36 -4.36
C GLN A 236 3.86 -30.66 -3.37
N ALA A 237 4.04 -31.66 -2.50
CA ALA A 237 3.06 -31.99 -1.46
C ALA A 237 2.95 -30.88 -0.40
N GLU A 238 4.04 -30.22 -0.03
CA GLU A 238 4.01 -29.05 0.85
C GLU A 238 3.32 -27.85 0.19
N LEU A 239 3.56 -27.61 -1.10
CA LEU A 239 2.84 -26.59 -1.87
C LEU A 239 1.32 -26.87 -1.84
N GLN A 240 0.91 -28.12 -2.07
CA GLN A 240 -0.50 -28.52 -1.99
C GLN A 240 -1.10 -28.31 -0.59
N LYS A 241 -0.34 -28.58 0.48
CA LYS A 241 -0.81 -28.32 1.85
C LYS A 241 -1.04 -26.83 2.09
N ILE A 242 -0.12 -25.98 1.62
CA ILE A 242 -0.25 -24.53 1.71
C ILE A 242 -1.48 -24.05 0.95
N GLU A 243 -1.70 -24.53 -0.27
CA GLU A 243 -2.91 -24.19 -1.06
C GLU A 243 -4.20 -24.53 -0.33
N ASN A 244 -4.25 -25.69 0.33
CA ASN A 244 -5.41 -26.10 1.09
C ASN A 244 -5.61 -25.22 2.33
N ALA A 245 -4.54 -24.89 3.04
CA ALA A 245 -4.57 -24.05 4.24
C ALA A 245 -4.91 -22.59 3.90
N TRP A 246 -4.45 -22.08 2.76
CA TRP A 246 -4.56 -20.70 2.32
C TRP A 246 -5.55 -20.52 1.17
N LYS A 247 -6.52 -21.43 1.04
CA LYS A 247 -7.48 -21.46 -0.09
C LYS A 247 -8.19 -20.13 -0.31
N GLU A 248 -8.52 -19.41 0.77
CA GLU A 248 -9.19 -18.11 0.73
C GLU A 248 -8.28 -16.96 0.24
N TYR A 249 -6.96 -17.15 0.24
CA TYR A 249 -5.98 -16.15 -0.15
C TYR A 249 -5.48 -16.33 -1.60
N ILE A 250 -5.85 -17.40 -2.29
CA ILE A 250 -5.36 -17.67 -3.65
C ILE A 250 -5.83 -16.57 -4.62
N ILE A 251 -4.88 -15.99 -5.37
CA ILE A 251 -5.15 -15.01 -6.44
C ILE A 251 -4.78 -15.53 -7.82
N GLU A 252 -3.90 -16.52 -7.87
CA GLU A 252 -3.54 -17.24 -9.08
C GLU A 252 -3.32 -18.69 -8.71
N ASP A 253 -4.12 -19.56 -9.32
CA ASP A 253 -3.97 -20.99 -9.17
C ASP A 253 -2.59 -21.46 -9.63
N ARG A 254 -2.25 -22.67 -9.20
CA ARG A 254 -0.99 -23.32 -9.50
C ARG A 254 -0.64 -23.27 -10.98
N LYS A 255 0.57 -22.79 -11.29
CA LYS A 255 1.13 -22.78 -12.64
C LYS A 255 2.50 -23.42 -12.68
N GLN A 256 2.77 -24.10 -13.79
CA GLN A 256 4.08 -24.66 -14.07
C GLN A 256 5.07 -23.55 -14.41
N ILE A 257 6.31 -23.69 -13.93
CA ILE A 257 7.43 -22.79 -14.22
C ILE A 257 8.38 -23.53 -15.16
N PRO A 258 8.34 -23.28 -16.49
CA PRO A 258 9.10 -24.06 -17.46
C PRO A 258 10.60 -24.06 -17.19
N SER A 259 11.14 -22.93 -16.70
CA SER A 259 12.58 -22.78 -16.47
C SER A 259 13.13 -23.72 -15.39
N THR A 260 12.44 -23.80 -14.25
CA THR A 260 12.87 -24.61 -13.10
C THR A 260 12.23 -25.99 -13.08
N GLY A 261 11.31 -26.27 -14.02
CA GLY A 261 10.46 -27.47 -14.01
C GLY A 261 9.57 -27.56 -12.78
N GLY A 262 9.36 -26.42 -12.11
CA GLY A 262 8.66 -26.31 -10.84
C GLY A 262 7.21 -25.88 -10.98
N GLU A 263 6.58 -25.60 -9.85
CA GLU A 263 5.22 -25.07 -9.75
C GLU A 263 5.21 -23.86 -8.83
N GLN A 264 4.33 -22.91 -9.13
CA GLN A 264 4.11 -21.70 -8.34
C GLN A 264 2.63 -21.49 -8.11
N THR A 265 2.27 -21.04 -6.90
CA THR A 265 0.94 -20.53 -6.58
C THR A 265 1.08 -19.15 -5.95
N ARG A 266 0.20 -18.21 -6.32
CA ARG A 266 0.20 -16.86 -5.75
C ARG A 266 -0.95 -16.65 -4.80
N PHE A 267 -0.63 -16.04 -3.67
CA PHE A 267 -1.57 -15.70 -2.62
C PHE A 267 -1.56 -14.21 -2.34
N ARG A 268 -2.63 -13.71 -1.72
CA ARG A 268 -2.74 -12.33 -1.24
C ARG A 268 -3.18 -12.31 0.22
N ILE A 269 -2.20 -12.17 1.12
CA ILE A 269 -2.42 -12.16 2.57
C ILE A 269 -2.32 -10.73 3.08
N LYS A 270 -3.39 -10.21 3.69
CA LYS A 270 -3.51 -8.78 4.10
C LYS A 270 -3.14 -7.80 2.98
N GLY A 271 -3.40 -8.20 1.74
CA GLY A 271 -3.06 -7.46 0.55
C GLY A 271 -1.65 -7.71 0.02
N VAL A 272 -0.68 -8.18 0.80
CA VAL A 272 0.68 -8.49 0.32
C VAL A 272 0.63 -9.71 -0.58
N GLU A 273 1.29 -9.62 -1.73
CA GLU A 273 1.46 -10.75 -2.65
C GLU A 273 2.51 -11.70 -2.11
N VAL A 274 2.17 -12.98 -2.06
CA VAL A 274 3.03 -14.05 -1.59
C VAL A 274 3.13 -15.08 -2.69
N GLU A 275 4.34 -15.32 -3.19
CA GLU A 275 4.62 -16.32 -4.20
C GLU A 275 5.25 -17.54 -3.52
N VAL A 276 4.59 -18.70 -3.64
CA VAL A 276 5.11 -19.95 -3.09
C VAL A 276 5.50 -20.87 -4.23
N PHE A 277 6.75 -21.33 -4.19
CA PHE A 277 7.37 -22.10 -5.25
C PHE A 277 7.80 -23.48 -4.75
N TRP A 278 7.67 -24.45 -5.63
CA TRP A 278 8.39 -25.72 -5.55
C TRP A 278 9.18 -25.93 -6.85
N GLU A 279 10.39 -26.49 -6.76
CA GLU A 279 11.29 -26.64 -7.91
C GLU A 279 11.80 -28.08 -8.03
N THR A 280 11.81 -28.62 -9.26
CA THR A 280 12.44 -29.93 -9.56
C THR A 280 13.95 -29.80 -9.77
N LYS A 281 14.41 -28.72 -10.43
CA LYS A 281 15.84 -28.48 -10.73
C LYS A 281 16.66 -27.95 -9.54
N LYS A 282 16.02 -27.81 -8.37
CA LYS A 282 16.62 -27.44 -7.08
C LYS A 282 17.53 -26.21 -7.07
N THR A 283 17.20 -25.18 -7.84
CA THR A 283 18.00 -23.95 -7.91
C THR A 283 18.04 -23.22 -6.57
N TYR A 284 16.91 -23.13 -5.87
CA TYR A 284 16.85 -22.58 -4.52
C TYR A 284 16.70 -23.66 -3.45
N SER A 285 16.03 -24.77 -3.75
CA SER A 285 15.69 -25.77 -2.72
C SER A 285 16.91 -26.47 -2.11
N ASN A 286 18.09 -26.43 -2.76
CA ASN A 286 19.35 -26.87 -2.17
C ASN A 286 19.73 -26.10 -0.88
N PHE A 287 19.26 -24.85 -0.72
CA PHE A 287 19.57 -24.02 0.44
C PHE A 287 18.59 -24.21 1.62
N LEU A 288 17.53 -25.01 1.43
CA LEU A 288 16.58 -25.36 2.52
C LEU A 288 17.23 -26.15 3.66
N GLU A 289 18.32 -26.88 3.39
CA GLU A 289 19.03 -27.70 4.38
C GLU A 289 19.86 -26.85 5.35
N LYS A 290 20.36 -25.68 4.90
CA LYS A 290 21.22 -24.80 5.68
C LYS A 290 20.81 -23.33 5.50
N PRO A 291 19.56 -22.97 5.89
CA PRO A 291 19.09 -21.60 5.76
C PRO A 291 19.87 -20.69 6.70
N LYS A 292 19.98 -19.41 6.33
CA LYS A 292 20.40 -18.37 7.26
C LYS A 292 19.20 -17.97 8.11
N TRP A 293 19.35 -18.04 9.43
CA TRP A 293 18.29 -17.64 10.35
C TRP A 293 18.37 -16.17 10.70
N LYS A 294 17.24 -15.47 10.61
CA LYS A 294 17.09 -14.08 11.05
C LYS A 294 15.99 -13.98 12.10
N LYS A 295 16.30 -13.36 13.24
CA LYS A 295 15.31 -13.06 14.27
C LYS A 295 14.49 -11.82 13.86
N VAL A 296 13.18 -11.98 13.74
CA VAL A 296 12.19 -10.93 13.46
C VAL A 296 11.10 -11.02 14.52
N ASP A 297 10.98 -10.00 15.38
CA ASP A 297 10.03 -9.98 16.51
C ASP A 297 10.00 -11.27 17.34
N GLY A 298 11.19 -11.75 17.70
CA GLY A 298 11.32 -12.96 18.51
C GLY A 298 11.23 -14.27 17.74
N GLN A 299 10.77 -14.27 16.49
CA GLN A 299 10.66 -15.46 15.65
C GLN A 299 11.88 -15.64 14.75
N ASN A 300 12.33 -16.89 14.61
CA ASN A 300 13.41 -17.23 13.69
C ASN A 300 12.84 -17.50 12.30
N ILE A 301 13.23 -16.68 11.32
CA ILE A 301 12.81 -16.81 9.92
C ILE A 301 13.97 -17.43 9.12
N PRO A 302 13.74 -18.54 8.40
CA PRO A 302 14.72 -19.11 7.48
C PRO A 302 14.74 -18.28 6.20
N LEU A 303 15.89 -17.72 5.86
CA LEU A 303 16.05 -16.92 4.65
C LEU A 303 17.35 -17.26 3.91
N ILE A 304 17.40 -16.93 2.63
CA ILE A 304 18.58 -17.14 1.79
C ILE A 304 19.67 -16.12 2.09
N SER A 305 20.94 -16.55 2.08
CA SER A 305 22.05 -15.61 2.20
C SER A 305 22.26 -14.84 0.89
N PRO A 306 22.90 -13.66 0.89
CA PRO A 306 23.13 -12.92 -0.36
C PRO A 306 24.04 -13.68 -1.34
N LYS A 307 24.95 -14.50 -0.82
CA LYS A 307 25.82 -15.36 -1.63
C LYS A 307 25.01 -16.47 -2.30
N ASP A 308 24.13 -17.12 -1.54
CA ASP A 308 23.30 -18.21 -2.04
C ASP A 308 22.25 -17.69 -3.03
N GLU A 309 21.69 -16.49 -2.80
CA GLU A 309 20.78 -15.81 -3.74
C GLU A 309 21.47 -15.53 -5.08
N LEU A 310 22.75 -15.10 -5.05
CA LEU A 310 23.54 -14.89 -6.27
C LEU A 310 23.75 -16.21 -7.02
N GLU A 311 24.11 -17.28 -6.31
CA GLU A 311 24.31 -18.61 -6.89
C GLU A 311 23.02 -19.15 -7.52
N ALA A 312 21.91 -19.09 -6.78
CA ALA A 312 20.59 -19.50 -7.27
C ALA A 312 20.17 -18.70 -8.50
N LYS A 313 20.39 -17.38 -8.50
CA LYS A 313 20.05 -16.51 -9.65
C LYS A 313 20.87 -16.83 -10.89
N LYS A 314 22.17 -17.07 -10.75
CA LYS A 314 23.01 -17.51 -11.88
C LYS A 314 22.51 -18.85 -12.44
N ALA A 315 22.14 -19.79 -11.58
CA ALA A 315 21.60 -21.08 -12.02
C ALA A 315 20.25 -20.92 -12.75
N VAL A 316 19.34 -20.07 -12.26
CA VAL A 316 18.07 -19.77 -12.94
C VAL A 316 18.31 -19.16 -14.33
N VAL A 317 19.23 -18.19 -14.43
CA VAL A 317 19.59 -17.56 -15.71
C VAL A 317 20.18 -18.58 -16.69
N ALA A 318 21.03 -19.49 -16.23
CA ALA A 318 21.57 -20.56 -17.06
C ALA A 318 20.48 -21.48 -17.64
N LEU A 319 19.34 -21.63 -16.95
CA LEU A 319 18.22 -22.47 -17.38
C LEU A 319 17.24 -21.77 -18.33
N ARG A 320 17.10 -20.43 -18.26
CA ARG A 320 16.04 -19.70 -18.98
C ARG A 320 16.52 -18.59 -19.91
N GLY A 321 17.83 -18.34 -19.95
CA GLY A 321 18.40 -17.16 -20.57
C GLY A 321 18.27 -15.91 -19.69
N TYR A 322 18.83 -14.80 -20.19
CA TYR A 322 18.85 -13.53 -19.46
C TYR A 322 17.55 -12.74 -19.65
N TYR A 323 16.96 -12.33 -18.53
CA TYR A 323 16.10 -11.15 -18.47
C TYR A 323 16.91 -9.97 -17.92
N ASN A 324 16.65 -8.75 -18.40
CA ASN A 324 17.37 -7.56 -17.96
C ASN A 324 17.35 -7.40 -16.43
N GLU A 325 16.22 -7.66 -15.78
CA GLU A 325 16.09 -7.56 -14.32
C GLU A 325 16.95 -8.58 -13.55
N ASP A 326 17.12 -9.79 -14.08
CA ASP A 326 17.99 -10.79 -13.43
C ASP A 326 19.47 -10.39 -13.56
N ARG A 327 19.86 -9.83 -14.71
CA ARG A 327 21.22 -9.34 -14.94
C ARG A 327 21.57 -8.21 -13.98
N GLU A 328 20.72 -7.18 -13.89
CA GLU A 328 20.90 -6.07 -12.95
C GLU A 328 21.04 -6.57 -11.50
N LYS A 329 20.24 -7.58 -11.10
CA LYS A 329 20.28 -8.12 -9.74
C LYS A 329 21.55 -8.91 -9.48
N ILE A 330 22.02 -9.70 -10.46
CA ILE A 330 23.28 -10.43 -10.38
C ILE A 330 24.45 -9.45 -10.24
N GLU A 331 24.54 -8.46 -11.12
CA GLU A 331 25.60 -7.43 -11.09
C GLU A 331 25.61 -6.67 -9.75
N TRP A 332 24.42 -6.31 -9.23
CA TRP A 332 24.31 -5.67 -7.92
C TRP A 332 24.79 -6.58 -6.77
N LEU A 333 24.41 -7.86 -6.77
CA LEU A 333 24.87 -8.82 -5.76
C LEU A 333 26.38 -9.07 -5.84
N GLU A 334 26.95 -9.15 -7.04
CA GLU A 334 28.39 -9.31 -7.24
C GLU A 334 29.16 -8.12 -6.68
N ASN A 335 28.74 -6.88 -6.99
CA ASN A 335 29.34 -5.66 -6.45
C ASN A 335 29.19 -5.56 -4.93
N LEU A 336 28.04 -5.97 -4.39
CA LEU A 336 27.82 -5.98 -2.94
C LEU A 336 28.76 -6.96 -2.22
N LEU A 337 29.03 -8.11 -2.83
CA LEU A 337 29.85 -9.17 -2.24
C LEU A 337 31.36 -8.93 -2.43
N SER A 338 31.77 -8.22 -3.48
CA SER A 338 33.18 -7.84 -3.69
C SER A 338 33.64 -6.75 -2.72
N ASN A 339 32.81 -5.76 -2.43
CA ASN A 339 33.11 -4.62 -1.54
C ASN A 339 33.14 -4.96 -0.04
N LYS A 340 32.88 -6.22 0.34
CA LYS A 340 32.95 -6.71 1.73
C LYS A 340 34.25 -7.45 2.06
N LYS A 341 35.14 -7.63 1.08
CA LYS A 341 36.52 -8.06 1.29
C LYS A 341 37.39 -6.86 1.58
#